data_AF-A0A7R9R7A5-F1
#
_entry.id   AF-A0A7R9R7A5-F1
#
_cell.length_a   1.000
_cell.length_b   1.000
_cell.length_c   1.000
_cell.angle_alpha   90.00
_cell.angle_beta   90.00
_cell.angle_gamma   90.00
#
_symmetry.space_group_name_H-M   'P 1'
#
loop_
_entity.id
_entity.type
_entity.pdbx_description
1 polymer ?
#
loop_
_entity_poly.entity_id
_entity_poly.type
_entity_poly.pdbx_seq_one_letter_code
_entity_poly.pdbx_strand_id
1 'polypeptide(L)'
;MHKEELIHLHTLMVQLKKYFEEERNGRFSKYDSLQISPVHIHRSKAEHKHAIFVLGTELAKTIARDDSPGIGRTSTRMEELADQNMPSSPSPKLEA
;
A
#
# COMPACT_ATOMS: atom_id res chain seq x y z
N MET A 1 -6.05 27.41 0.56
CA MET A 1 -4.64 27.08 0.83
C MET A 1 -3.73 27.94 -0.03
N HIS A 2 -2.90 28.71 0.65
CA HIS A 2 -1.80 29.48 0.08
C HIS A 2 -0.69 28.55 -0.45
N LYS A 3 0.22 29.09 -1.27
CA LYS A 3 1.28 28.28 -1.90
C LYS A 3 2.26 27.75 -0.85
N GLU A 4 2.67 28.61 0.08
CA GLU A 4 3.57 28.24 1.17
C GLU A 4 3.01 27.11 2.03
N GLU A 5 1.71 27.16 2.37
CA GLU A 5 1.04 26.08 3.10
C GLU A 5 1.08 24.75 2.34
N LEU A 6 0.92 24.79 1.01
CA LEU A 6 1.02 23.59 0.17
C LEU A 6 2.45 23.06 0.11
N ILE A 7 3.46 23.93 0.04
CA ILE A 7 4.87 23.52 0.04
C ILE A 7 5.21 22.90 1.40
N HIS A 8 4.82 23.52 2.51
CA HIS A 8 5.01 22.97 3.86
C HIS A 8 4.33 21.61 4.03
N LEU A 9 3.07 21.47 3.59
CA LEU A 9 2.37 20.19 3.63
C LEU A 9 3.07 19.15 2.75
N HIS A 10 3.53 19.53 1.56
CA HIS A 10 4.28 18.63 0.69
C HIS A 10 5.58 18.14 1.36
N THR A 11 6.32 19.05 2.02
CA THR A 11 7.51 18.70 2.79
C THR A 11 7.21 17.68 3.88
N LEU A 12 6.16 17.91 4.68
CA LEU A 12 5.75 17.00 5.74
C LEU A 12 5.38 15.61 5.19
N MET A 13 4.64 15.57 4.07
CA MET A 13 4.26 14.31 3.42
C MET A 13 5.48 13.53 2.89
N VAL A 14 6.52 14.23 2.41
CA VAL A 14 7.78 13.59 1.98
C VAL A 14 8.59 13.08 3.18
N GLN A 15 8.56 13.76 4.33
CA GLN A 15 9.17 13.24 5.56
C GLN A 15 8.47 11.96 6.01
N LEU A 16 7.14 11.94 5.97
CA LEU A 16 6.36 10.76 6.30
C LEU A 16 6.61 9.60 5.32
N LYS A 17 6.70 9.90 4.02
CA LYS A 17 7.11 8.95 2.98
C LYS A 17 8.41 8.23 3.39
N LYS A 18 9.47 8.98 3.71
CA LYS A 18 10.79 8.44 4.10
C LYS A 18 10.70 7.54 5.33
N TYR A 19 9.95 7.96 6.35
CA TYR A 19 9.72 7.14 7.53
C TYR A 19 9.12 5.76 7.18
N PHE A 20 8.10 5.71 6.32
CA PHE A 20 7.50 4.44 5.89
C PHE A 20 8.38 3.61 4.96
N GLU A 21 9.24 4.24 4.16
CA GLU A 21 10.25 3.53 3.35
C GLU A 21 11.29 2.84 4.23
N GLU A 22 11.75 3.51 5.29
CA GLU A 22 12.76 3.00 6.22
C GLU A 22 12.20 1.94 7.19
N GLU A 23 11.04 2.19 7.79
CA GLU A 23 10.52 1.41 8.92
C GLU A 23 9.52 0.31 8.51
N ARG A 24 8.92 0.42 7.32
CA ARG A 24 7.80 -0.42 6.88
C ARG A 24 7.90 -0.92 5.44
N ASN A 25 9.05 -0.73 4.79
CA ASN A 25 9.29 -1.09 3.39
C ASN A 25 8.18 -0.57 2.44
N GLY A 26 7.61 0.59 2.78
CA GLY A 26 6.59 1.26 1.98
C GLY A 26 7.12 1.61 0.59
N ARG A 27 6.28 1.54 -0.44
CA ARG A 27 6.68 1.86 -1.82
C ARG A 27 5.83 3.02 -2.34
N PHE A 28 6.49 4.11 -2.71
CA PHE A 28 5.85 5.34 -3.20
C PHE A 28 6.18 5.64 -4.67
N SER A 29 6.19 4.58 -5.48
CA SER A 29 6.58 4.63 -6.89
C SER A 29 5.74 5.59 -7.74
N LYS A 30 4.46 5.80 -7.38
CA LYS A 30 3.60 6.75 -8.12
C LYS A 30 3.98 8.18 -7.81
N TYR A 31 4.34 8.48 -6.57
CA TYR A 31 4.89 9.78 -6.25
C TYR A 31 6.24 10.02 -6.95
N ASP A 32 7.14 9.04 -6.93
CA ASP A 32 8.46 9.16 -7.54
C ASP A 32 8.40 9.40 -9.06
N SER A 33 7.40 8.84 -9.74
CA SER A 33 7.20 9.06 -11.18
C SER A 33 6.72 10.48 -11.53
N LEU A 34 6.19 11.24 -10.57
CA LEU A 34 5.82 12.65 -10.79
C LEU A 34 7.02 13.57 -10.91
N GLN A 35 8.22 13.13 -10.47
CA GLN A 35 9.46 13.91 -10.54
C GLN A 35 9.30 15.32 -9.94
N ILE A 36 8.51 15.42 -8.88
CA ILE A 36 8.25 16.65 -8.13
C ILE A 36 8.77 16.49 -6.70
N SER A 37 9.27 17.59 -6.15
CA SER A 37 9.83 17.65 -4.81
C SER A 37 9.40 18.97 -4.17
N PRO A 38 9.28 19.05 -2.84
CA PRO A 38 8.95 20.28 -2.14
C PRO A 38 9.91 21.44 -2.45
N VAL A 39 11.17 21.15 -2.81
CA VAL A 39 12.17 22.16 -3.21
C VAL A 39 11.83 22.85 -4.53
N HIS A 40 10.96 22.27 -5.35
CA HIS A 40 10.53 22.84 -6.62
C HIS A 40 9.50 23.96 -6.43
N ILE A 41 9.80 24.96 -5.61
CA ILE A 41 8.89 26.05 -5.21
C ILE A 41 8.31 26.87 -6.37
N HIS A 42 8.94 26.81 -7.56
CA HIS A 42 8.47 27.48 -8.77
C HIS A 42 7.35 26.71 -9.49
N ARG A 43 7.15 25.43 -9.18
CA ARG A 43 6.06 24.61 -9.75
C ARG A 43 4.69 25.15 -9.33
N SER A 44 3.67 24.76 -10.09
CA SER A 44 2.30 25.25 -9.89
C SER A 44 1.68 24.71 -8.60
N LYS A 45 0.72 25.45 -8.04
CA LYS A 45 -0.08 24.97 -6.88
C LYS A 45 -0.78 23.65 -7.20
N ALA A 46 -1.22 23.45 -8.45
CA ALA A 46 -1.91 22.24 -8.88
C ALA A 46 -0.98 21.03 -8.83
N GLU A 47 0.27 21.17 -9.30
CA GLU A 47 1.27 20.10 -9.22
C GLU A 47 1.60 19.72 -7.78
N HIS A 48 1.81 20.69 -6.88
CA HIS A 48 2.03 20.42 -5.47
C HIS A 48 0.82 19.73 -4.81
N LYS A 49 -0.41 20.15 -5.12
CA LYS A 49 -1.62 19.46 -4.65
C LYS A 49 -1.68 18.02 -5.14
N HIS A 50 -1.43 17.81 -6.42
CA HIS A 50 -1.45 16.47 -7.01
C HIS A 50 -0.44 15.54 -6.33
N ALA A 51 0.78 16.04 -6.09
CA ALA A 51 1.81 15.32 -5.35
C ALA A 51 1.36 14.90 -3.94
N ILE A 52 0.74 15.82 -3.20
CA ILE A 52 0.18 15.55 -1.86
C ILE A 52 -0.91 14.47 -1.92
N PHE A 53 -1.83 14.53 -2.89
CA PHE A 53 -2.88 13.52 -3.05
C PHE A 53 -2.32 12.14 -3.37
N VAL A 54 -1.30 12.06 -4.24
CA VAL A 54 -0.64 10.79 -4.58
C VAL A 54 0.07 10.22 -3.36
N LEU A 55 0.84 11.03 -2.63
CA LEU A 55 1.50 10.62 -1.38
C LEU A 55 0.47 10.12 -0.34
N GLY A 56 -0.62 10.85 -0.12
CA GLY A 56 -1.65 10.44 0.83
C GLY A 56 -2.33 9.12 0.45
N THR A 57 -2.52 8.88 -0.84
CA THR A 57 -3.09 7.62 -1.34
C THR A 57 -2.15 6.43 -1.13
N GLU A 58 -0.87 6.58 -1.45
CA GLU A 58 0.14 5.52 -1.25
C GLU A 58 0.40 5.26 0.24
N LEU A 59 0.37 6.32 1.06
CA LEU A 59 0.47 6.24 2.51
C LEU A 59 -0.69 5.44 3.10
N ALA A 60 -1.94 5.79 2.76
CA ALA A 60 -3.13 5.07 3.25
C ALA A 60 -3.09 3.58 2.88
N LYS A 61 -2.61 3.25 1.68
CA LYS A 61 -2.41 1.86 1.24
C LYS A 61 -1.32 1.14 2.02
N THR A 62 -0.23 1.84 2.35
CA THR A 62 0.88 1.27 3.13
C THR A 62 0.41 0.92 4.53
N ILE A 63 -0.31 1.85 5.20
CA ILE A 63 -0.89 1.63 6.53
C ILE A 63 -1.90 0.48 6.51
N ALA A 64 -2.83 0.47 5.54
CA ALA A 64 -3.85 -0.58 5.45
C ALA A 64 -3.28 -2.00 5.19
N ARG A 65 -2.10 -2.10 4.56
CA ARG A 65 -1.41 -3.39 4.38
C ARG A 65 -0.81 -3.89 5.70
N ASP A 66 -0.32 -2.99 6.53
CA ASP A 66 0.33 -3.31 7.80
C ASP A 66 -0.67 -3.74 8.88
N ASP A 67 -1.91 -3.25 8.82
CA ASP A 67 -3.02 -3.61 9.73
C ASP A 67 -3.68 -4.98 9.43
N SER A 68 -3.20 -5.75 8.44
CA SER A 68 -3.67 -7.12 8.15
C SER A 68 -2.75 -8.28 8.61
N PRO A 69 -2.12 -8.30 9.79
CA PRO A 69 -1.42 -9.48 10.29
C PRO A 69 -2.35 -10.25 11.24
N GLY A 70 -3.36 -10.94 10.71
CA GLY A 70 -4.18 -11.82 11.55
C GLY A 70 -5.35 -12.49 10.85
N ILE A 71 -6.33 -11.70 10.40
CA ILE A 71 -7.63 -12.20 9.93
C ILE A 71 -7.56 -12.93 8.58
N GLY A 72 -6.68 -12.50 7.67
CA GLY A 72 -6.47 -13.21 6.40
C GLY A 72 -5.70 -14.52 6.57
N ARG A 73 -4.72 -14.57 7.49
CA ARG A 73 -3.83 -15.73 7.68
C ARG A 73 -4.53 -16.92 8.33
N THR A 74 -5.50 -16.67 9.20
CA THR A 74 -6.31 -17.73 9.81
C THR A 74 -7.27 -18.36 8.80
N SER A 75 -7.93 -17.55 7.96
CA SER A 75 -8.77 -18.05 6.86
C SER A 75 -7.98 -18.90 5.88
N THR A 76 -6.84 -18.43 5.38
CA THR A 76 -5.98 -19.20 4.46
C THR A 76 -5.49 -20.50 5.11
N ARG A 77 -5.08 -20.47 6.39
CA ARG A 77 -4.68 -21.69 7.10
C ARG A 77 -5.83 -22.67 7.33
N MET A 78 -7.05 -22.17 7.59
CA MET A 78 -8.22 -23.04 7.74
C MET A 78 -8.61 -23.70 6.42
N GLU A 79 -8.45 -23.00 5.30
CA GLU A 79 -8.67 -23.53 3.95
C GLU A 79 -7.62 -24.58 3.58
N GLU A 80 -6.33 -24.31 3.82
CA GLU A 80 -5.23 -25.27 3.62
C GLU A 80 -5.39 -26.54 4.48
N LEU A 81 -5.83 -26.39 5.74
CA LEU A 81 -6.10 -27.52 6.63
C LEU A 81 -7.30 -28.35 6.20
N ALA A 82 -8.30 -27.73 5.55
CA ALA A 82 -9.46 -28.44 5.01
C ALA A 82 -9.07 -29.28 3.79
N ASP A 83 -8.25 -28.73 2.89
CA ASP A 83 -7.78 -29.44 1.69
C ASP A 83 -6.85 -30.62 2.02
N GLN A 84 -5.97 -30.47 3.01
CA GLN A 84 -5.07 -31.56 3.44
C GLN A 84 -5.79 -32.74 4.11
N ASN A 85 -6.97 -32.50 4.68
CA ASN A 85 -7.76 -33.54 5.36
C ASN A 85 -8.89 -34.09 4.49
N MET A 86 -8.97 -33.72 3.21
CA MET A 86 -9.97 -34.31 2.31
C MET A 86 -9.59 -35.78 2.04
N PRO A 87 -10.42 -36.76 2.41
CA PRO A 87 -10.16 -38.15 2.07
C PRO A 87 -10.24 -38.30 0.55
N SER A 88 -9.15 -38.78 -0.07
CA SER A 88 -9.15 -39.17 -1.49
C SER A 88 -10.34 -40.08 -1.74
N SER A 89 -11.31 -39.62 -2.52
CA SER A 89 -12.52 -40.38 -2.83
C SER A 89 -12.15 -41.72 -3.46
N PRO A 90 -12.76 -42.85 -3.07
CA PRO A 90 -12.49 -44.12 -3.71
C PRO A 90 -13.05 -44.07 -5.15
N SER A 91 -12.21 -44.40 -6.12
CA SER A 91 -12.63 -44.55 -7.52
C SER A 91 -13.76 -45.58 -7.62
N PRO A 92 -14.81 -45.32 -8.42
CA PRO A 92 -15.89 -46.28 -8.57
C PRO A 92 -15.37 -47.48 -9.36
N LYS A 93 -15.25 -48.64 -8.71
CA LYS A 93 -15.10 -49.92 -9.41
C LYS A 93 -16.42 -50.21 -10.10
N LEU A 94 -16.41 -50.11 -11.43
CA LEU A 94 -17.47 -50.58 -12.30
C LEU A 94 -17.53 -52.10 -12.17
N GLU A 95 -18.60 -52.63 -11.57
CA GLU A 95 -18.91 -54.06 -11.56
C GLU A 95 -19.26 -54.54 -12.98
N ALA A 96 -18.70 -55.68 -13.37
CA ALA A 96 -19.19 -56.58 -14.41
C ALA A 96 -18.82 -58.02 -14.02
#